data_AF-A0A352FAJ3-F1
#
_entry.id   AF-A0A352FAJ3-F1
#
_cell.length_a   1.000
_cell.length_b   1.000
_cell.length_c   1.000
_cell.angle_alpha   90.00
_cell.angle_beta   90.00
_cell.angle_gamma   90.00
#
_symmetry.space_group_name_H-M   'P 1'
#
loop_
_entity.id
_entity.type
_entity.pdbx_description
1 polymer ?
#
loop_
_entity_poly.entity_id
_entity_poly.type
_entity_poly.pdbx_seq_one_letter_code
_entity_poly.pdbx_strand_id
1 'polypeptide(L)'
;MFKLGYYLTGPILMTSVARPLRIGKGFWINFEGTITAGLAKVPIADGSASFMHLAFHLHAGLGASVRQRDRDGTEPVRKRDVKPRNEL
;
A
#
# COMPACT_ATOMS: atom_id res chain seq x y z
N MET A 1 -22.98 -34.04 -2.15
CA MET A 1 -22.02 -33.04 -1.60
C MET A 1 -22.37 -31.69 -2.22
N PHE A 2 -23.21 -30.90 -1.54
CA PHE A 2 -23.73 -29.64 -2.08
C PHE A 2 -22.64 -28.57 -2.01
N LYS A 3 -22.15 -28.11 -3.18
CA LYS A 3 -21.26 -26.95 -3.29
C LYS A 3 -22.08 -25.69 -2.97
N LEU A 4 -22.39 -25.45 -1.70
CA LEU A 4 -23.25 -24.36 -1.22
C LEU A 4 -22.47 -23.05 -1.02
N GLY A 5 -21.49 -22.78 -1.88
CA GLY A 5 -20.54 -21.68 -1.69
C GLY A 5 -20.77 -20.56 -2.68
N TYR A 6 -20.59 -19.33 -2.20
CA TYR A 6 -20.41 -18.15 -3.03
C TYR A 6 -18.97 -18.13 -3.55
N TYR A 7 -18.77 -18.14 -4.86
CA TYR A 7 -17.44 -18.11 -5.46
C TYR A 7 -17.32 -16.96 -6.46
N LEU A 8 -16.27 -16.16 -6.32
CA LEU A 8 -15.87 -15.21 -7.36
C LEU A 8 -15.32 -16.00 -8.55
N THR A 9 -15.75 -15.63 -9.75
CA THR A 9 -15.38 -16.32 -11.00
C THR A 9 -15.11 -15.31 -12.09
N GLY A 10 -14.13 -15.61 -12.95
CA GLY A 10 -13.75 -14.71 -14.05
C GLY A 10 -12.82 -13.57 -13.59
N PRO A 11 -12.66 -12.53 -14.41
CA PRO A 11 -11.78 -11.41 -14.09
C PRO A 11 -12.34 -10.62 -12.89
N ILE A 12 -11.46 -10.31 -11.94
CA ILE A 12 -11.76 -9.49 -10.77
C ILE A 12 -10.99 -8.18 -10.92
N LEU A 13 -11.71 -7.08 -10.93
CA LEU A 13 -11.13 -5.74 -10.87
C LEU A 13 -11.05 -5.30 -9.42
N MET A 14 -9.86 -4.91 -8.98
CA MET A 14 -9.65 -4.35 -7.65
C MET A 14 -8.93 -3.00 -7.78
N THR A 15 -9.44 -2.00 -7.08
CA THR A 15 -8.82 -0.68 -7.02
C THR A 15 -8.83 -0.17 -5.59
N SER A 16 -7.74 0.47 -5.19
CA SER A 16 -7.55 0.95 -3.83
C SER A 16 -7.04 2.39 -3.85
N VAL A 17 -7.59 3.21 -2.97
CA VAL A 17 -7.13 4.58 -2.74
C VAL A 17 -6.73 4.71 -1.28
N ALA A 18 -5.46 5.06 -1.06
CA ALA A 18 -4.90 5.27 0.27
C ALA A 18 -4.60 6.75 0.51
N ARG A 19 -4.92 7.24 1.71
CA ARG A 19 -4.61 8.58 2.16
C ARG A 19 -3.92 8.54 3.53
N PRO A 20 -2.61 8.84 3.58
CA PRO A 20 -1.90 9.01 4.85
C PRO A 20 -2.21 10.39 5.45
N LEU A 21 -2.52 10.41 6.73
CA LEU A 21 -2.67 11.59 7.57
C LEU A 21 -1.51 11.63 8.56
N ARG A 22 -0.56 12.55 8.33
CA ARG A 22 0.58 12.75 9.22
C ARG A 22 0.12 13.45 10.49
N ILE A 23 0.35 12.83 11.64
CA ILE A 23 -0.01 13.39 12.96
C ILE A 23 1.17 14.14 13.57
N GLY A 24 2.40 13.72 13.26
CA GLY A 24 3.59 14.33 13.84
C GLY A 24 4.88 13.89 13.15
N LYS A 25 6.00 14.20 13.80
CA LYS A 25 7.34 13.79 13.34
C LYS A 25 7.49 12.29 13.50
N GLY A 26 7.26 11.58 12.39
CA GLY A 26 7.47 10.15 12.29
C GLY A 26 6.27 9.29 12.67
N PHE A 27 5.06 9.84 12.75
CA PHE A 27 3.84 9.03 12.92
C PHE A 27 2.76 9.48 11.94
N TRP A 28 1.99 8.53 11.42
CA TRP A 28 0.85 8.78 10.56
C TRP A 28 -0.26 7.75 10.79
N ILE A 29 -1.51 8.14 10.52
CA ILE A 29 -2.61 7.21 10.29
C ILE A 29 -2.75 7.04 8.79
N ASN A 30 -3.00 5.83 8.31
CA ASN A 30 -3.38 5.58 6.93
C ASN A 30 -4.86 5.17 6.87
N PHE A 31 -5.59 5.73 5.91
CA PHE A 31 -6.92 5.26 5.54
C PHE A 31 -6.86 4.74 4.12
N GLU A 32 -7.39 3.56 3.88
CA GLU A 32 -7.41 2.95 2.56
C GLU A 32 -8.80 2.41 2.24
N GLY A 33 -9.40 2.92 1.16
CA GLY A 33 -10.64 2.39 0.61
C GLY A 33 -10.32 1.46 -0.56
N THR A 34 -10.83 0.24 -0.52
CA THR A 34 -10.64 -0.78 -1.57
C THR A 34 -11.99 -1.17 -2.14
N ILE A 35 -12.14 -1.08 -3.46
CA ILE A 35 -13.30 -1.54 -4.21
C ILE A 35 -12.91 -2.81 -4.98
N THR A 36 -13.75 -3.83 -4.89
CA THR A 36 -13.63 -5.08 -5.65
C THR A 36 -14.88 -5.27 -6.49
N ALA A 37 -14.72 -5.38 -7.80
CA ALA A 37 -15.80 -5.66 -8.75
C ALA A 37 -15.49 -6.93 -9.55
N GLY A 38 -16.48 -7.78 -9.76
CA GLY A 38 -16.30 -9.01 -10.53
C GLY A 38 -17.61 -9.74 -10.78
N LEU A 39 -17.52 -10.96 -11.31
CA LEU A 39 -18.66 -11.87 -11.38
C LEU A 39 -18.57 -12.90 -10.27
N ALA A 40 -19.71 -13.23 -9.68
CA ALA A 40 -19.82 -14.29 -8.70
C ALA A 40 -20.82 -15.34 -9.16
N LYS A 41 -20.46 -16.59 -8.93
CA LYS A 41 -21.25 -17.76 -9.26
C LYS A 41 -21.88 -18.31 -7.99
N VAL A 42 -23.21 -18.33 -7.97
CA VAL A 42 -24.00 -18.80 -6.83
C VAL A 42 -24.76 -20.07 -7.25
N PRO A 43 -24.65 -21.17 -6.49
CA PRO A 43 -25.43 -22.37 -6.73
C PRO A 43 -26.93 -22.10 -6.51
N ILE A 44 -27.77 -22.56 -7.44
CA ILE A 44 -29.24 -22.52 -7.36
C ILE A 44 -29.80 -23.94 -7.55
N ALA A 45 -31.10 -24.15 -7.30
CA ALA A 45 -31.73 -25.47 -7.28
C ALA A 45 -31.40 -26.35 -8.51
N ASP A 46 -31.34 -25.76 -9.72
CA ASP A 46 -31.07 -26.46 -10.99
C ASP A 46 -29.71 -26.11 -11.63
N GLY A 47 -28.75 -25.58 -10.86
CA GLY A 47 -27.41 -25.30 -11.39
C GLY A 47 -26.72 -24.12 -10.72
N SER A 48 -26.35 -23.12 -11.52
CA SER A 48 -25.60 -21.97 -11.04
C SER A 48 -25.98 -20.71 -11.78
N ALA A 49 -26.16 -19.62 -11.05
CA ALA A 49 -26.39 -18.30 -11.60
C ALA A 49 -25.16 -17.41 -11.39
N SER A 50 -24.89 -16.54 -12.38
CA SER A 50 -23.80 -15.57 -12.33
C SER A 50 -24.38 -14.18 -12.04
N PHE A 51 -23.80 -13.47 -11.07
CA PHE A 51 -24.22 -12.13 -10.66
C PHE A 51 -23.02 -11.20 -10.61
N MET A 52 -23.28 -9.90 -10.71
CA MET A 52 -22.26 -8.89 -10.44
C MET A 52 -21.95 -8.85 -8.94
N HIS A 53 -20.68 -8.99 -8.59
CA HIS A 53 -20.16 -8.75 -7.26
C HIS A 53 -19.58 -7.35 -7.20
N LEU A 54 -19.98 -6.59 -6.19
CA LEU A 54 -19.35 -5.33 -5.82
C LEU A 54 -19.16 -5.32 -4.30
N ALA A 55 -17.92 -5.18 -3.86
CA ALA A 55 -17.57 -5.06 -2.45
C ALA A 55 -16.71 -3.82 -2.21
N PHE A 56 -16.89 -3.23 -1.03
CA PHE A 56 -16.09 -2.12 -0.55
C PHE A 56 -15.52 -2.46 0.82
N HIS A 57 -14.22 -2.23 0.99
CA HIS A 57 -13.51 -2.41 2.25
C HIS A 57 -12.85 -1.09 2.63
N LEU A 58 -12.95 -0.74 3.92
CA LEU A 58 -12.25 0.40 4.49
C LEU A 58 -11.23 -0.11 5.51
N HIS A 59 -9.97 0.22 5.29
CA HIS A 59 -8.86 -0.11 6.17
C HIS A 59 -8.37 1.17 6.86
N ALA A 60 -8.00 1.03 8.13
CA ALA A 60 -7.31 2.06 8.90
C ALA A 60 -6.07 1.44 9.55
N GLY A 61 -4.94 2.14 9.50
CA GLY A 61 -3.67 1.66 10.04
C GLY A 61 -2.86 2.76 10.71
N LEU A 62 -1.99 2.37 11.63
CA LEU A 62 -1.02 3.24 12.28
C LEU A 62 0.36 2.98 11.69
N GLY A 63 1.08 4.06 11.37
CA GLY A 63 2.45 4.00 10.86
C GLY A 63 3.40 4.82 11.72
N ALA A 64 4.64 4.34 11.84
CA ALA A 64 5.73 5.00 12.53
C ALA A 64 7.00 4.94 11.68
N SER A 65 7.75 6.04 11.59
CA SER A 65 9.05 6.08 10.94
C SER A 65 10.14 5.79 11.97
N VAL A 66 10.93 4.76 11.72
CA VAL A 66 12.16 4.54 12.47
C VAL A 66 13.26 5.31 11.76
N ARG A 67 13.86 6.30 12.43
CA ARG A 67 15.10 6.91 11.96
C ARG A 67 16.19 5.85 12.08
N GLN A 68 16.57 5.26 10.96
CA GLN A 68 17.79 4.49 10.88
C GLN A 68 18.93 5.48 11.15
N ARG A 69 19.55 5.38 12.33
CA ARG A 69 20.83 6.05 12.58
C ARG A 69 21.80 5.34 11.65
N ASP A 70 22.23 6.02 10.60
CA ASP A 70 23.43 5.61 9.87
C ASP A 70 24.56 5.55 10.88
N ARG A 71 24.88 4.33 11.33
CA ARG A 71 26.17 4.00 11.93
C ARG A 71 27.13 3.84 10.76
N ASP A 72 27.42 4.94 10.09
CA ASP A 72 28.62 5.02 9.27
C ASP A 72 29.48 6.14 9.82
N GLY A 73 30.55 5.75 10.51
CA GLY A 73 31.51 6.63 11.15
C GLY A 73 32.45 7.28 10.14
N THR A 74 31.93 7.72 9.00
CA THR A 74 32.71 8.50 8.04
C THR A 74 32.62 9.95 8.47
N GLU A 75 33.65 10.43 9.19
CA GLU A 75 33.83 11.84 9.44
C GLU A 75 33.70 12.64 8.12
N PRO A 76 33.03 13.80 8.11
CA PRO A 76 33.05 14.66 6.95
C PRO A 76 34.49 15.12 6.74
N VAL A 77 35.14 14.63 5.69
CA VAL A 77 36.43 15.14 5.22
C VAL A 77 36.24 16.64 4.97
N ARG A 78 36.68 17.46 5.93
CA ARG A 78 36.82 18.91 5.77
C ARG A 78 37.69 19.10 4.53
N LYS A 79 37.08 19.55 3.43
CA LYS A 79 37.80 20.09 2.28
C LYS A 79 38.64 21.26 2.79
N ARG A 80 39.91 20.97 3.08
CA ARG A 80 40.90 22.01 3.37
C ARG A 80 41.01 22.89 2.15
N ASP A 81 41.00 24.19 2.42
CA ASP A 81 41.30 25.28 1.52
C ASP A 81 42.42 24.93 0.53
N VAL A 82 42.05 24.72 -0.73
CA VAL A 82 43.00 24.74 -1.83
C VAL A 82 43.22 26.21 -2.16
N LYS A 83 44.27 26.78 -1.57
CA LYS A 83 44.79 28.11 -1.89
C LYS A 83 45.25 28.09 -3.36
N PRO A 84 44.72 28.94 -4.26
CA PRO A 84 45.25 29.02 -5.60
C PRO A 84 46.68 29.57 -5.52
N ARG A 85 47.62 28.77 -6.01
CA ARG A 85 49.01 29.15 -6.18
C ARG A 85 49.05 30.09 -7.38
N ASN A 86 49.23 31.38 -7.11
CA ASN A 86 49.53 32.37 -8.16
C ASN A 86 50.82 31.95 -8.85
N GLU A 87 50.74 31.66 -10.15
CA GLU A 87 51.91 31.62 -11.02
C GLU A 87 52.17 33.05 -11.52
N LEU A 88 53.45 33.41 -11.48
CA LEU A 88 54.06 34.69 -11.85
C LEU A 88 54.12 34.86 -13.37
#